data_AF-A0A2V5Y2Q2-F1
#
_entry.id   AF-A0A2V5Y2Q2-F1
#
_cell.length_a   1.000
_cell.length_b   1.000
_cell.length_c   1.000
_cell.angle_alpha   90.00
_cell.angle_beta   90.00
_cell.angle_gamma   90.00
#
_symmetry.space_group_name_H-M   'P 1'
#
loop_
_entity.id
_entity.type
_entity.pdbx_description
1 polymer ?
#
loop_
_entity_poly.entity_id
_entity_poly.type
_entity_poly.pdbx_seq_one_letter_code
_entity_poly.pdbx_strand_id
1 'polypeptide(L)'
;MPWLWRCHLDISHPDAETWKYVRRWIDRYNAVILSCNDFAQEMKPPKRVMMPAIDPFTVKNRQLSDREINARLARYEIPPDLPLVVQVSRFNPWKDPKGVVEAFSWPANGCVQRQDESHL
;
A
#
# COMPACT_ATOMS: atom_id res chain seq x y z
N MET A 1 -16.85 26.74 8.38
CA MET A 1 -16.40 25.89 7.25
C MET A 1 -16.32 24.45 7.73
N PRO A 2 -16.75 23.46 6.93
CA PRO A 2 -16.67 22.06 7.35
C PRO A 2 -15.22 21.58 7.38
N TRP A 3 -14.87 20.74 8.36
CA TRP A 3 -13.57 20.09 8.49
C TRP A 3 -13.72 18.60 8.16
N LEU A 4 -12.81 18.10 7.32
CA LEU A 4 -12.77 16.70 6.91
C LEU A 4 -11.45 16.07 7.37
N TRP A 5 -11.51 14.89 7.98
CA TRP A 5 -10.31 14.12 8.31
C TRP A 5 -10.10 13.03 7.26
N ARG A 6 -9.00 13.14 6.50
CA ARG A 6 -8.60 12.14 5.51
C ARG A 6 -7.56 11.22 6.14
N CYS A 7 -7.93 9.95 6.32
CA CYS A 7 -7.00 8.95 6.81
C CYS A 7 -6.36 8.19 5.64
N HIS A 8 -5.03 8.11 5.67
CA HIS A 8 -4.23 7.36 4.71
C HIS A 8 -3.61 6.08 5.31
N LEU A 9 -3.86 5.83 6.59
CA LEU A 9 -3.34 4.68 7.32
C LEU A 9 -4.43 3.61 7.44
N ASP A 10 -3.98 2.37 7.58
CA ASP A 10 -4.83 1.29 8.05
C ASP A 10 -5.08 1.49 9.54
N ILE A 11 -6.36 1.58 9.92
CA ILE A 11 -6.81 1.68 11.31
C ILE A 11 -7.81 0.56 11.62
N SER A 12 -7.78 -0.57 10.89
CA SER A 12 -8.61 -1.75 11.15
C SER A 12 -8.31 -2.40 12.51
N HIS A 13 -7.04 -2.37 12.93
CA HIS A 13 -6.59 -2.93 14.21
C HIS A 13 -5.63 -1.94 14.91
N PRO A 14 -6.11 -0.76 15.34
CA PRO A 14 -5.25 0.23 15.97
C PRO A 14 -4.97 -0.16 17.42
N ASP A 15 -3.82 0.29 17.95
CA ASP A 15 -3.60 0.27 19.39
C ASP A 15 -4.74 0.99 20.12
N ALA A 16 -5.33 0.35 21.13
CA ALA A 16 -6.57 0.81 21.76
C ALA A 16 -6.42 2.15 22.48
N GLU A 17 -5.31 2.35 23.20
CA GLU A 17 -5.06 3.59 23.95
C GLU A 17 -4.75 4.75 23.00
N THR A 18 -3.95 4.50 21.97
CA THR A 18 -3.67 5.46 20.90
C THR A 18 -4.96 5.83 20.17
N TRP A 19 -5.81 4.87 19.82
CA TRP A 19 -7.07 5.13 19.15
C TRP A 19 -8.01 5.98 20.00
N LYS A 20 -8.16 5.64 21.29
CA LYS A 20 -8.94 6.40 22.26
C LYS A 20 -8.44 7.84 22.41
N TYR A 21 -7.12 8.04 22.38
CA TYR A 21 -6.51 9.37 22.38
C TYR A 21 -6.89 10.13 21.12
N VAL A 22 -6.58 9.58 19.93
CA VAL A 22 -6.77 10.26 18.62
C VAL A 22 -8.26 10.55 18.32
N ARG A 23 -9.18 9.66 18.73
CA ARG A 23 -10.63 9.83 18.55
C ARG A 23 -11.17 11.14 19.13
N ARG A 24 -10.54 11.69 20.17
CA ARG A 24 -10.96 12.98 20.79
C ARG A 24 -10.97 14.13 19.78
N TRP A 25 -10.10 14.08 18.77
CA TRP A 25 -10.08 15.05 17.68
C TRP A 25 -10.92 14.61 16.50
N ILE A 26 -10.81 13.33 16.07
CA ILE A 26 -11.54 12.81 14.90
C ILE A 26 -13.05 13.02 15.05
N ASP A 27 -13.60 12.80 16.25
CA ASP A 27 -15.03 12.93 16.53
C ASP A 27 -15.58 14.36 16.41
N ARG A 28 -14.70 15.37 16.25
CA ARG A 28 -15.08 16.78 16.04
C ARG A 28 -15.17 17.17 14.56
N TYR A 29 -14.76 16.29 13.64
CA TYR A 29 -14.83 16.54 12.20
C TYR A 29 -16.24 16.32 11.66
N ASN A 30 -16.55 16.93 10.51
CA ASN A 30 -17.86 16.80 9.88
C ASN A 30 -18.01 15.49 9.09
N ALA A 31 -16.91 14.94 8.58
CA ALA A 31 -16.86 13.61 8.00
C ALA A 31 -15.41 13.07 8.00
N VAL A 32 -15.30 11.76 7.85
CA VAL A 32 -14.02 11.05 7.72
C VAL A 32 -13.94 10.39 6.36
N ILE A 33 -12.78 10.51 5.71
CA ILE A 33 -12.53 9.90 4.41
C ILE A 33 -11.46 8.82 4.57
N LEU A 34 -11.77 7.59 4.20
CA LEU A 34 -10.90 6.42 4.26
C LEU A 34 -10.52 5.93 2.85
N SER A 35 -9.45 5.16 2.74
CA SER A 35 -9.01 4.58 1.46
C SER A 35 -9.83 3.36 1.04
N CYS A 36 -10.31 2.57 2.01
CA CYS A 36 -11.21 1.44 1.82
C CYS A 36 -12.17 1.31 3.02
N ASN A 37 -13.18 0.45 2.89
CA ASN A 37 -14.13 0.18 3.98
C ASN A 37 -13.50 -0.62 5.13
N ASP A 38 -12.53 -1.49 4.85
CA ASP A 38 -11.93 -2.39 5.84
C ASP A 38 -11.13 -1.63 6.90
N PHE A 39 -10.71 -0.39 6.60
CA PHE A 39 -10.05 0.48 7.57
C PHE A 39 -11.05 1.20 8.48
N ALA A 40 -12.36 0.93 8.41
CA ALA A 40 -13.34 1.65 9.19
C ALA A 40 -13.33 1.22 10.66
N GLN A 41 -13.35 2.22 11.53
CA GLN A 41 -13.60 2.05 12.97
C GLN A 41 -14.94 2.69 13.36
N GLU A 42 -15.40 2.39 14.57
CA GLU A 42 -16.49 3.13 15.18
C GLU A 42 -16.03 4.58 15.44
N MET A 43 -16.85 5.57 15.04
CA MET A 43 -16.60 7.01 15.18
C MET A 43 -17.90 7.78 14.95
N LYS A 44 -18.03 8.96 15.58
CA LYS A 44 -19.23 9.80 15.44
C LYS A 44 -19.47 10.33 14.02
N PRO A 45 -18.46 10.87 13.32
CA PRO A 45 -18.69 11.43 11.99
C PRO A 45 -19.08 10.36 10.96
N PRO A 46 -19.85 10.74 9.93
CA PRO A 46 -20.08 9.86 8.79
C PRO A 46 -18.76 9.55 8.08
N LYS A 47 -18.62 8.29 7.68
CA LYS A 47 -17.45 7.79 6.94
C LYS A 47 -17.75 7.79 5.44
N ARG A 48 -16.75 8.15 4.64
CA ARG A 48 -16.76 8.08 3.18
C ARG A 48 -15.52 7.34 2.71
N VAL A 49 -15.64 6.58 1.64
CA VAL A 49 -14.50 5.91 1.01
C VAL A 49 -14.14 6.64 -0.27
N MET A 50 -12.86 6.94 -0.41
CA MET A 50 -12.27 7.46 -1.63
C MET A 50 -10.92 6.76 -1.82
N MET A 51 -10.79 5.96 -2.86
CA MET A 51 -9.53 5.26 -3.13
C MET A 51 -8.45 6.27 -3.54
N PRO A 52 -7.16 6.01 -3.21
CA PRO A 52 -6.07 6.81 -3.74
C PRO A 52 -6.03 6.68 -5.27
N ALA A 53 -5.61 7.75 -5.94
CA ALA A 53 -5.49 7.79 -7.40
C ALA A 53 -4.05 8.10 -7.81
N ILE A 54 -3.69 7.68 -9.03
CA ILE A 54 -2.46 8.06 -9.69
C ILE A 54 -2.74 9.17 -10.70
N ASP A 55 -1.83 10.12 -10.81
CA ASP A 55 -1.84 11.09 -11.90
C ASP A 55 -1.01 10.53 -13.07
N PRO A 56 -1.64 10.21 -14.22
CA PRO A 56 -0.96 9.59 -15.36
C PRO A 56 0.05 10.52 -16.04
N PHE A 57 0.01 11.83 -15.79
CA PHE A 57 0.89 12.81 -16.44
C PHE A 57 2.12 13.17 -15.59
N THR A 58 2.21 12.65 -14.36
CA THR A 58 3.42 12.82 -13.55
C THR A 58 4.61 12.04 -14.14
N VAL A 59 5.83 12.53 -13.90
CA VAL A 59 7.08 11.89 -14.36
C VAL A 59 7.18 10.42 -13.95
N LYS A 60 6.57 10.03 -12.82
CA LYS A 60 6.56 8.66 -12.31
C LYS A 60 5.68 7.71 -13.11
N ASN A 61 4.56 8.21 -13.66
CA ASN A 61 3.51 7.38 -14.26
C ASN A 61 3.38 7.59 -15.78
N ARG A 62 4.07 8.59 -16.35
CA ARG A 62 4.08 8.79 -17.80
C ARG A 62 4.70 7.59 -18.51
N GLN A 63 4.31 7.40 -19.76
CA GLN A 63 4.97 6.43 -20.63
C GLN A 63 6.42 6.83 -20.88
N LEU A 64 7.32 5.85 -20.79
CA LEU A 64 8.73 5.98 -21.17
C LEU A 64 8.91 5.34 -22.54
N SER A 65 9.82 5.92 -23.34
CA SER A 65 10.29 5.29 -24.58
C SER A 65 11.26 4.14 -24.29
N ASP A 66 11.38 3.18 -25.21
CA ASP A 66 12.34 2.06 -25.08
C ASP A 66 13.78 2.55 -24.86
N ARG A 67 14.15 3.68 -25.49
CA ARG A 67 15.45 4.31 -25.28
C ARG A 67 15.65 4.76 -23.84
N GLU A 68 14.63 5.38 -23.23
CA GLU A 68 14.67 5.80 -21.83
C GLU A 68 14.73 4.60 -20.89
N ILE A 69 13.94 3.55 -21.16
CA ILE A 69 13.93 2.31 -20.38
C ILE A 69 15.30 1.64 -20.41
N ASN A 70 15.84 1.39 -21.61
CA ASN A 70 17.13 0.73 -21.79
C ASN A 70 18.28 1.53 -21.18
N ALA A 71 18.28 2.86 -21.32
CA ALA A 71 19.29 3.71 -20.69
C ALA A 71 19.25 3.64 -19.15
N ARG A 72 18.07 3.48 -18.55
CA ARG A 72 17.93 3.33 -17.09
C ARG A 72 18.35 1.95 -16.60
N LEU A 73 17.95 0.88 -17.29
CA LEU A 73 18.37 -0.48 -16.94
C LEU A 73 19.89 -0.64 -17.05
N ALA A 74 20.49 -0.17 -18.15
CA ALA A 74 21.94 -0.21 -18.35
C ALA A 74 22.71 0.57 -17.27
N ARG A 75 22.18 1.73 -16.84
CA ARG A 75 22.80 2.53 -15.76
C ARG A 75 22.92 1.78 -14.43
N TYR A 76 21.98 0.87 -14.15
CA TYR A 76 21.96 0.07 -12.91
C TYR A 76 22.38 -1.38 -13.15
N GLU A 77 22.97 -1.68 -14.31
CA GLU A 77 23.48 -3.02 -14.67
C GLU A 77 22.41 -4.12 -14.56
N ILE A 78 21.15 -3.78 -14.89
CA ILE A 78 20.03 -4.73 -14.85
C ILE A 78 19.90 -5.42 -16.22
N PRO A 79 20.07 -6.76 -16.30
CA PRO A 79 19.95 -7.51 -17.55
C PRO A 79 18.49 -7.56 -18.04
N PRO A 80 18.20 -7.13 -19.28
CA PRO A 80 16.84 -7.15 -19.84
C PRO A 80 16.46 -8.47 -20.54
N ASP A 81 17.40 -9.43 -20.65
CA ASP A 81 17.23 -10.72 -21.32
C ASP A 81 16.51 -11.78 -20.46
N LEU A 82 16.26 -11.46 -19.18
CA LEU A 82 15.55 -12.32 -18.24
C LEU A 82 14.31 -11.61 -17.67
N PRO A 83 13.28 -12.36 -17.21
CA PRO A 83 12.14 -11.78 -16.52
C PRO A 83 12.55 -11.00 -15.27
N LEU A 84 12.01 -9.79 -15.11
CA LEU A 84 12.25 -8.94 -13.94
C LEU A 84 11.13 -9.12 -12.92
N VAL A 85 11.51 -9.48 -11.69
CA VAL A 85 10.62 -9.43 -10.51
C VAL A 85 11.00 -8.19 -9.70
N VAL A 86 10.05 -7.26 -9.53
CA VAL A 86 10.34 -5.93 -8.97
C VAL A 86 9.39 -5.59 -7.83
N GLN A 87 9.94 -5.22 -6.68
CA GLN A 87 9.21 -4.58 -5.59
C GLN A 87 9.62 -3.11 -5.49
N VAL A 88 8.67 -2.20 -5.71
CA VAL A 88 8.88 -0.76 -5.52
C VAL A 88 8.24 -0.32 -4.20
N SER A 89 9.03 -0.23 -3.15
CA SER A 89 8.55 0.22 -1.84
C SER A 89 9.65 0.81 -0.97
N ARG A 90 9.28 1.45 0.15
CA ARG A 90 10.22 1.87 1.18
C ARG A 90 10.83 0.65 1.89
N PHE A 91 12.10 0.73 2.28
CA PHE A 91 12.74 -0.25 3.17
C PHE A 91 12.20 -0.11 4.60
N ASN A 92 11.11 -0.81 4.90
CA ASN A 92 10.54 -0.89 6.24
C ASN A 92 9.94 -2.30 6.45
N PRO A 93 9.85 -2.77 7.70
CA PRO A 93 9.35 -4.12 8.00
C PRO A 93 7.97 -4.42 7.42
N TRP A 94 7.06 -3.44 7.37
CA TRP A 94 5.71 -3.60 6.83
C TRP A 94 5.65 -3.82 5.32
N LYS A 95 6.77 -3.70 4.62
CA LYS A 95 6.90 -4.03 3.19
C LYS A 95 7.65 -5.33 2.97
N ASP A 96 8.13 -5.96 4.03
CA ASP A 96 8.79 -7.26 4.02
C ASP A 96 9.77 -7.48 2.86
N PRO A 97 10.83 -6.65 2.75
CA PRO A 97 11.83 -6.82 1.69
C PRO A 97 12.56 -8.17 1.80
N LYS A 98 12.62 -8.77 3.01
CA LYS A 98 13.24 -10.07 3.23
C LYS A 98 12.38 -11.18 2.64
N GLY A 99 11.09 -11.20 2.94
CA GLY A 99 10.15 -12.18 2.38
C GLY A 99 10.11 -12.16 0.86
N VAL A 100 10.28 -11.01 0.22
CA VAL A 100 10.37 -10.93 -1.25
C VAL A 100 11.64 -11.60 -1.79
N VAL A 101 12.78 -11.46 -1.13
CA VAL A 101 14.02 -12.17 -1.52
C VAL A 101 13.88 -13.67 -1.30
N GLU A 102 13.26 -14.09 -0.20
CA GLU A 102 12.99 -15.50 0.09
C GLU A 102 12.02 -16.11 -0.93
N ALA A 103 10.94 -15.40 -1.28
CA ALA A 103 9.98 -15.82 -2.29
C ALA A 103 10.63 -15.94 -3.68
N PHE A 104 11.52 -15.01 -4.05
CA PHE A 104 12.27 -15.08 -5.30
C PHE A 104 13.21 -16.30 -5.34
N SER A 105 13.78 -16.67 -4.19
CA SER A 105 14.70 -17.81 -4.08
C SER A 105 13.97 -19.16 -3.91
N TRP A 106 12.64 -19.14 -3.75
CA TRP A 106 11.85 -20.34 -3.52
C TRP A 106 11.79 -21.20 -4.80
N PRO A 107 12.06 -22.52 -4.72
CA PRO A 107 11.98 -23.39 -5.88
C PRO A 107 10.55 -23.41 -6.46
N ALA A 108 10.40 -23.05 -7.74
CA ALA A 108 9.11 -22.96 -8.44
C ALA A 108 8.27 -24.27 -8.44
N ASN A 109 8.85 -25.39 -7.98
CA ASN A 109 8.20 -26.71 -7.95
C ASN A 109 7.34 -26.98 -6.69
N GLY A 110 7.22 -26.02 -5.75
CA GLY A 110 6.48 -26.19 -4.50
C GLY A 110 5.11 -25.49 -4.41
N CYS A 111 4.59 -24.94 -5.52
CA CYS A 111 3.41 -24.08 -5.48
C CYS A 111 2.09 -24.88 -5.64
N VAL A 112 1.55 -25.43 -4.55
CA VAL A 112 0.12 -25.34 -4.12
C VAL A 112 0.03 -25.78 -2.66
N GLN A 113 -0.06 -24.83 -1.74
CA GLN A 113 -0.88 -24.97 -0.54
C GLN A 113 -1.72 -23.70 -0.47
N ARG A 114 -3.01 -23.83 -0.81
CA ARG A 114 -4.00 -22.82 -0.42
C ARG A 114 -3.92 -22.70 1.09
N GLN A 115 -3.65 -21.51 1.61
CA GLN A 115 -4.01 -21.23 2.99
C GLN A 115 -5.53 -21.17 3.02
N ASP A 116 -6.14 -22.24 3.55
CA ASP A 116 -7.53 -22.21 4.00
C ASP A 116 -7.62 -21.16 5.11
N GLU A 117 -8.38 -20.09 4.86
CA GLU A 117 -8.83 -19.17 5.89
C GLU A 117 -9.80 -19.91 6.82
N SER A 118 -9.24 -20.51 7.87
CA SER A 118 -10.01 -21.05 9.00
C SER A 118 -9.77 -20.19 10.23
N HIS A 119 -10.33 -18.98 10.21
CA HIS A 119 -10.66 -18.23 11.42
C HIS A 119 -12.01 -17.53 11.22
N LEU A 120 -13.07 -18.29 11.49
CA LEU A 120 -14.28 -17.77 12.14
C LEU A 120 -13.96 -17.39 13.58
#